data_AF-A0A937GPH0-F1
#
_entry.id   AF-A0A937GPH0-F1
#
_cell.length_a   1.000
_cell.length_b   1.000
_cell.length_c   1.000
_cell.angle_alpha   90.00
_cell.angle_beta   90.00
_cell.angle_gamma   90.00
#
_symmetry.space_group_name_H-M   'P 1'
#
loop_
_entity.id
_entity.type
_entity.pdbx_description
1 polymer ?
#
loop_
_entity_poly.entity_id
_entity_poly.type
_entity_poly.pdbx_seq_one_letter_code
_entity_poly.pdbx_strand_id
1 'polypeptide(L)'
;MQAFRNLCISLLLILSACKSQVELSQLGGYWQIEEVRFQNGSSKTFAFSSTVDFFQLIDENQGIMKKLDTRVDGKFFANEAEQRFTLQKDSNEAVLIQIEGQEPISYELKKLTTEELHLYDQKLSRLLVYRKFTPLNY
;
A
#
# COMPACT_ATOMS: atom_id res chain seq x y z
N MET A 1 -24.72 24.01 50.74
CA MET A 1 -24.76 22.58 50.38
C MET A 1 -26.08 22.38 49.66
N GLN A 2 -26.20 21.93 48.41
CA GLN A 2 -25.48 20.88 47.68
C GLN A 2 -25.32 21.38 46.21
N ALA A 3 -24.10 21.47 45.68
CA ALA A 3 -23.54 20.44 44.79
C ALA A 3 -24.64 19.88 43.86
N PHE A 4 -24.81 20.36 42.63
CA PHE A 4 -24.20 19.68 41.49
C PHE A 4 -24.21 20.55 40.21
N ARG A 5 -23.65 21.76 40.29
CA ARG A 5 -23.07 22.40 39.10
C ARG A 5 -21.81 21.61 38.79
N ASN A 6 -21.93 20.52 38.01
CA ASN A 6 -20.86 19.77 37.31
C ASN A 6 -21.37 18.35 36.94
N LEU A 7 -22.37 18.25 36.06
CA LEU A 7 -22.67 16.98 35.37
C LEU A 7 -22.23 17.03 33.89
N CYS A 8 -21.31 17.93 33.55
CA CYS A 8 -20.83 18.08 32.17
C CYS A 8 -19.41 17.53 31.94
N ILE A 9 -18.76 16.92 32.93
CA ILE A 9 -17.34 16.55 32.81
C ILE A 9 -17.10 15.15 33.37
N SER A 10 -17.78 14.15 32.81
CA SER A 10 -17.39 12.75 33.05
C SER A 10 -17.81 11.81 31.91
N LEU A 11 -17.95 12.35 30.70
CA LEU A 11 -17.88 11.54 29.50
C LEU A 11 -16.53 11.81 28.85
N LEU A 12 -15.47 11.47 29.59
CA LEU A 12 -14.18 11.11 29.00
C LEU A 12 -14.47 9.92 28.09
N LEU A 13 -14.86 10.23 26.85
CA LEU A 13 -14.77 9.33 25.72
C LEU A 13 -13.28 9.04 25.54
N ILE A 14 -12.82 8.03 26.27
CA ILE A 14 -11.60 7.31 25.97
C ILE A 14 -11.89 6.57 24.65
N LEU A 15 -11.91 7.31 23.55
CA LEU A 15 -11.75 6.76 22.21
C LEU A 15 -10.31 6.27 22.16
N SER A 16 -10.08 5.09 22.72
CA SER A 16 -8.87 4.32 22.44
C SER A 16 -8.87 4.07 20.94
N ALA A 17 -8.13 4.89 20.21
CA ALA A 17 -7.82 4.64 18.82
C ALA A 17 -6.99 3.35 18.79
N CYS A 18 -7.67 2.22 18.62
CA CYS A 18 -7.03 0.96 18.33
C CYS A 18 -6.38 1.12 16.96
N LYS A 19 -5.12 1.54 16.94
CA LYS A 19 -4.30 1.48 15.73
C LYS A 19 -4.11 0.00 15.45
N SER A 20 -4.94 -0.56 14.58
CA SER A 20 -4.74 -1.91 14.05
C SER A 20 -3.32 -1.97 13.48
N GLN A 21 -2.49 -2.87 14.02
CA GLN A 21 -1.18 -3.10 13.46
C GLN A 21 -1.37 -3.73 12.08
N VAL A 22 -0.85 -3.08 11.04
CA VAL A 22 -0.94 -3.58 9.68
C VAL A 22 -0.06 -4.82 9.55
N GLU A 23 -0.64 -5.92 9.08
CA GLU A 23 0.09 -7.18 8.86
C GLU A 23 0.87 -7.10 7.54
N LEU A 24 2.14 -6.69 7.60
CA LEU A 24 2.95 -6.40 6.41
C LEU A 24 3.22 -7.63 5.53
N SER A 25 3.12 -8.83 6.08
CA SER A 25 3.16 -10.11 5.34
C SER A 25 2.17 -10.15 4.17
N GLN A 26 1.02 -9.47 4.30
CA GLN A 26 -0.03 -9.42 3.27
C GLN A 26 0.41 -8.70 2.00
N LEU A 27 1.48 -7.89 2.06
CA LEU A 27 2.05 -7.19 0.92
C LEU A 27 2.55 -8.19 -0.15
N GLY A 28 3.01 -9.37 0.28
CA GLY A 28 3.53 -10.40 -0.62
C GLY A 28 2.50 -10.87 -1.65
N GLY A 29 2.90 -10.95 -2.91
CA GLY A 29 2.09 -11.44 -4.02
C GLY A 29 1.97 -10.45 -5.17
N TYR A 30 1.00 -10.70 -6.05
CA TYR A 30 0.76 -9.92 -7.26
C TYR A 30 -0.36 -8.91 -7.04
N TRP A 31 -0.16 -7.70 -7.54
CA TRP A 31 -1.07 -6.58 -7.40
C TRP A 31 -1.32 -5.93 -8.76
N GLN A 32 -2.59 -5.81 -9.14
CA GLN A 32 -2.99 -5.15 -10.38
C GLN A 32 -3.56 -3.77 -10.06
N ILE A 33 -3.08 -2.74 -10.74
CA ILE A 33 -3.60 -1.39 -10.57
C ILE A 33 -5.01 -1.28 -11.16
N GLU A 34 -5.93 -0.69 -10.39
CA GLU A 34 -7.31 -0.42 -10.81
C GLU A 34 -7.60 1.06 -10.94
N GLU A 35 -6.95 1.90 -10.14
CA GLU A 35 -7.21 3.34 -10.14
C GLU A 35 -5.97 4.14 -9.76
N VAL A 36 -5.80 5.30 -10.41
CA VAL A 36 -4.87 6.34 -9.98
C VAL A 36 -5.68 7.58 -9.64
N ARG A 37 -5.57 8.08 -8.41
CA ARG A 37 -6.20 9.33 -7.97
C ARG A 37 -5.16 10.44 -7.86
N PHE A 38 -5.44 11.57 -8.49
CA PHE A 38 -4.56 12.73 -8.54
C PHE A 38 -4.94 13.76 -7.47
N GLN A 39 -3.99 14.59 -7.06
CA GLN A 39 -4.23 15.64 -6.05
C GLN A 39 -5.32 16.64 -6.43
N ASN A 40 -5.54 16.89 -7.73
CA ASN A 40 -6.60 17.77 -8.22
C ASN A 40 -8.00 17.15 -8.12
N GLY A 41 -8.13 15.95 -7.53
CA GLY A 41 -9.38 15.24 -7.35
C GLY A 41 -9.83 14.40 -8.54
N SER A 42 -9.14 14.46 -9.69
CA SER A 42 -9.44 13.57 -10.81
C SER A 42 -8.91 12.17 -10.55
N SER A 43 -9.47 11.18 -11.25
CA SER A 43 -8.94 9.83 -11.24
C SER A 43 -8.96 9.18 -12.62
N LYS A 44 -8.11 8.17 -12.78
CA LYS A 44 -8.05 7.31 -13.95
C LYS A 44 -8.26 5.87 -13.51
N THR A 45 -9.33 5.25 -13.99
CA THR A 45 -9.67 3.86 -13.70
C THR A 45 -9.22 2.95 -14.85
N PHE A 46 -8.77 1.75 -14.50
CA PHE A 46 -8.27 0.74 -15.41
C PHE A 46 -9.12 -0.53 -15.22
N ALA A 47 -9.98 -0.85 -16.19
CA ALA A 47 -10.72 -2.11 -16.19
C ALA A 47 -9.77 -3.31 -16.35
N PHE A 48 -8.66 -3.10 -17.07
CA PHE A 48 -7.58 -4.06 -17.25
C PHE A 48 -6.24 -3.30 -17.30
N SER A 49 -5.28 -3.73 -16.48
CA SER A 49 -3.88 -3.28 -16.56
C SER A 49 -3.07 -4.37 -17.24
N SER A 50 -2.26 -3.99 -18.23
CA SER A 50 -1.34 -4.88 -18.94
C SER A 50 -0.13 -5.30 -18.12
N THR A 51 0.03 -4.74 -16.93
CA THR A 51 1.10 -5.06 -15.99
C THR A 51 0.57 -5.32 -14.58
N VAL A 52 1.30 -6.13 -13.83
CA VAL A 52 1.12 -6.38 -12.41
C VAL A 52 2.43 -6.10 -11.67
N ASP A 53 2.30 -5.56 -10.46
CA ASP A 53 3.42 -5.38 -9.55
C ASP A 53 3.48 -6.59 -8.61
N PHE A 54 4.61 -7.27 -8.59
CA PHE A 54 4.88 -8.39 -7.69
C PHE A 54 5.79 -7.92 -6.56
N PHE A 55 5.36 -8.16 -5.32
CA PHE A 55 6.15 -7.92 -4.11
C PHE A 55 6.49 -9.25 -3.44
N GLN A 56 7.76 -9.41 -3.07
CA GLN A 56 8.24 -10.52 -2.27
C GLN A 56 8.99 -9.98 -1.07
N LEU A 57 8.58 -10.35 0.14
CA LEU A 57 9.36 -10.09 1.35
C LEU A 57 10.48 -11.13 1.43
N ILE A 58 11.71 -10.66 1.68
CA ILE A 58 12.85 -11.50 2.01
C ILE A 58 12.98 -11.60 3.54
N ASP A 59 12.68 -10.50 4.23
CA ASP A 59 12.82 -10.30 5.67
C ASP A 59 11.60 -9.52 6.19
N GLU A 60 11.56 -9.20 7.49
CA GLU A 60 10.49 -8.37 8.08
C GLU A 60 10.41 -6.96 7.45
N ASN A 61 11.56 -6.41 7.05
CA ASN A 61 11.67 -5.02 6.60
C ASN A 61 12.29 -4.86 5.21
N GLN A 62 12.53 -5.94 4.47
CA GLN A 62 13.20 -5.90 3.18
C GLN A 62 12.55 -6.85 2.18
N GLY A 63 12.64 -6.51 0.91
CA GLY A 63 12.06 -7.33 -0.14
C GLY A 63 12.48 -6.93 -1.54
N ILE A 64 11.80 -7.54 -2.49
CA ILE A 64 11.98 -7.38 -3.92
C ILE A 64 10.64 -7.01 -4.56
N MET A 65 10.67 -6.01 -5.43
CA MET A 65 9.59 -5.63 -6.32
C MET A 65 9.96 -5.98 -7.77
N LYS A 66 8.99 -6.51 -8.52
CA LYS A 66 9.10 -6.74 -9.97
C LYS A 66 7.85 -6.22 -10.66
N LYS A 67 8.01 -5.48 -11.76
CA LYS A 67 6.92 -5.17 -12.68
C LYS A 67 6.86 -6.24 -13.76
N LEU A 68 5.72 -6.89 -13.91
CA LEU A 68 5.54 -8.03 -14.81
C LEU A 68 4.42 -7.73 -15.80
N ASP A 69 4.66 -8.02 -17.08
CA ASP A 69 3.60 -7.96 -18.10
C ASP A 69 2.61 -9.11 -17.91
N THR A 70 1.32 -8.79 -17.90
CA THR A 70 0.26 -9.80 -17.88
C THR A 70 0.04 -10.29 -19.31
N ARG A 71 0.78 -11.31 -19.75
CA ARG A 71 0.41 -12.05 -20.97
C ARG A 71 -0.72 -13.02 -20.66
N VAL A 72 -1.60 -13.22 -21.64
CA VAL A 72 -2.79 -14.11 -21.57
C VAL A 72 -2.42 -15.59 -21.35
N ASP A 73 -1.14 -15.96 -21.51
CA ASP A 73 -0.64 -17.33 -21.39
C ASP A 73 -0.05 -17.69 -20.00
N GLY A 74 -0.17 -16.80 -19.01
CA GLY A 74 0.31 -17.05 -17.64
C GLY A 74 1.84 -17.04 -17.49
N LYS A 75 2.59 -16.72 -18.56
CA LYS A 75 4.05 -16.66 -18.53
C LYS A 75 4.53 -15.23 -18.30
N PHE A 76 5.09 -14.99 -17.12
CA PHE A 76 5.78 -13.75 -16.81
C PHE A 76 7.14 -13.72 -17.51
N PHE A 77 7.33 -12.80 -18.44
CA PHE A 77 8.68 -12.36 -18.81
C PHE A 77 9.04 -11.23 -17.85
N ALA A 78 10.16 -11.36 -17.13
CA ALA A 78 10.72 -10.26 -16.34
C ALA A 78 11.18 -9.18 -17.33
N ASN A 79 10.30 -8.25 -17.68
CA ASN A 79 10.60 -7.18 -18.61
C ASN A 79 11.41 -6.06 -17.92
N GLU A 80 11.45 -6.03 -16.58
CA GLU A 80 12.17 -5.01 -15.81
C GLU A 80 12.94 -5.61 -14.63
N ALA A 81 14.08 -4.98 -14.35
CA ALA A 81 15.03 -5.39 -13.34
C ALA A 81 14.38 -5.57 -11.96
N GLU A 82 14.81 -6.60 -11.25
CA GLU A 82 14.49 -6.78 -9.85
C GLU A 82 14.89 -5.53 -9.04
N GLN A 83 13.94 -4.91 -8.34
CA GLN A 83 14.20 -3.75 -7.50
C GLN A 83 14.12 -4.16 -6.04
N ARG A 84 15.16 -3.85 -5.26
CA ARG A 84 15.10 -4.01 -3.81
C ARG A 84 14.20 -2.94 -3.21
N PHE A 85 13.53 -3.28 -2.13
CA PHE A 85 12.83 -2.30 -1.31
C PHE A 85 13.05 -2.52 0.18
N THR A 86 12.90 -1.44 0.94
CA THR A 86 12.88 -1.49 2.41
C THR A 86 11.58 -0.91 2.95
N LEU A 87 11.14 -1.44 4.10
CA LEU A 87 10.01 -0.95 4.87
C LEU A 87 10.53 -0.16 6.06
N GLN A 88 10.05 1.07 6.20
CA GLN A 88 10.46 1.97 7.27
C GLN A 88 9.22 2.62 7.88
N LYS A 89 9.32 3.09 9.11
CA LYS A 89 8.29 3.93 9.71
C LYS A 89 8.81 5.35 9.87
N ASP A 90 7.98 6.32 9.54
CA ASP A 90 8.28 7.72 9.81
C ASP A 90 7.97 8.09 11.29
N SER A 91 8.19 9.36 11.64
CA SER A 91 7.91 9.88 12.99
C SER A 91 6.43 9.83 13.39
N ASN A 92 5.53 9.62 12.44
CA ASN A 92 4.09 9.50 12.66
C ASN A 92 3.61 8.04 12.66
N GLU A 93 4.54 7.08 12.65
CA GLU A 93 4.28 5.63 12.50
C GLU A 93 3.70 5.24 11.13
N ALA A 94 3.78 6.11 10.12
CA ALA A 94 3.36 5.79 8.77
C ALA A 94 4.40 4.84 8.14
N VAL A 95 3.92 3.76 7.52
CA VAL A 95 4.80 2.80 6.84
C VAL A 95 5.17 3.34 5.46
N LEU A 96 6.48 3.43 5.20
CA LEU A 96 7.07 3.83 3.95
C LEU A 96 7.72 2.63 3.26
N ILE A 97 7.48 2.48 1.97
CA ILE A 97 8.14 1.53 1.08
C ILE A 97 9.13 2.31 0.22
N GLN A 98 10.43 2.10 0.47
CA GLN A 98 11.52 2.73 -0.28
C GLN A 98 12.00 1.76 -1.35
N ILE A 99 11.71 2.03 -2.62
CA ILE A 99 12.22 1.27 -3.77
C ILE A 99 13.59 1.82 -4.16
N GLU A 100 14.60 0.96 -4.17
CA GLU A 100 15.96 1.30 -4.59
C GLU A 100 16.05 1.48 -6.12
N GLY A 101 16.95 2.36 -6.53
CA GLY A 101 17.22 2.65 -7.94
C GLY A 101 18.07 3.90 -8.11
N GLN A 102 18.40 4.24 -9.35
CA GLN A 102 19.07 5.52 -9.66
C GLN A 102 18.21 6.72 -9.22
N GLU A 103 16.89 6.58 -9.38
CA GLU A 103 15.87 7.50 -8.88
C GLU A 103 15.00 6.73 -7.88
N PRO A 104 15.33 6.77 -6.58
CA PRO A 104 14.56 6.07 -5.56
C PRO A 104 13.10 6.53 -5.52
N ILE A 105 12.20 5.59 -5.24
CA ILE A 105 10.76 5.87 -5.13
C ILE A 105 10.33 5.61 -3.69
N SER A 106 9.57 6.55 -3.13
CA SER A 106 9.00 6.42 -1.78
C SER A 106 7.48 6.36 -1.88
N TYR A 107 6.91 5.24 -1.45
CA TYR A 107 5.47 5.06 -1.28
C TYR A 107 5.10 5.09 0.20
N GLU A 108 4.05 5.81 0.55
CA GLU A 108 3.41 5.65 1.86
C GLU A 108 2.27 4.63 1.76
N LEU A 109 2.27 3.63 2.64
CA LEU A 109 1.23 2.61 2.70
C LEU A 109 -0.04 3.20 3.35
N LYS A 110 -1.09 3.38 2.55
CA LYS A 110 -2.38 3.93 3.01
C LYS A 110 -3.37 2.86 3.41
N LYS A 111 -3.31 1.68 2.79
CA LYS A 111 -4.16 0.53 3.09
C LYS A 111 -3.48 -0.75 2.63
N LEU A 112 -3.58 -1.80 3.44
CA LEU A 112 -3.19 -3.16 3.10
C LEU A 112 -4.18 -4.13 3.72
N THR A 113 -4.70 -5.01 2.88
CA THR A 113 -5.55 -6.15 3.24
C THR A 113 -5.16 -7.33 2.35
N THR A 114 -5.85 -8.46 2.45
CA THR A 114 -5.66 -9.59 1.52
C THR A 114 -6.05 -9.27 0.09
N GLU A 115 -6.98 -8.32 -0.12
CA GLU A 115 -7.57 -8.01 -1.44
C GLU A 115 -7.19 -6.64 -2.01
N GLU A 116 -6.85 -5.68 -1.15
CA GLU A 116 -6.61 -4.29 -1.53
C GLU A 116 -5.27 -3.78 -1.01
N LEU A 117 -4.54 -3.06 -1.87
CA LEU A 117 -3.30 -2.36 -1.58
C LEU A 117 -3.40 -0.92 -2.08
N HIS A 118 -3.16 0.05 -1.20
CA HIS A 118 -3.19 1.47 -1.56
C HIS A 118 -1.84 2.12 -1.23
N LEU A 119 -1.17 2.64 -2.26
CA LEU A 119 0.14 3.26 -2.15
C LEU A 119 0.07 4.73 -2.57
N TYR A 120 0.53 5.63 -1.70
CA TYR A 120 0.65 7.05 -2.05
C TYR A 120 2.06 7.35 -2.53
N ASP A 121 2.21 7.72 -3.79
CA ASP A 121 3.48 8.15 -4.39
C ASP A 121 3.83 9.55 -3.89
N GLN A 122 4.87 9.65 -3.06
CA GLN A 122 5.23 10.91 -2.42
C GLN A 122 5.78 11.94 -3.43
N LYS A 123 6.51 11.48 -4.45
CA LYS A 123 7.14 12.34 -5.46
C LYS A 123 6.11 12.86 -6.45
N LEU A 124 5.25 11.97 -6.95
CA LEU A 124 4.25 12.31 -7.98
C LEU A 124 2.89 12.69 -7.40
N SER A 125 2.74 12.63 -6.08
CA SER A 125 1.60 13.20 -5.39
C SER A 125 0.26 12.61 -5.88
N ARG A 126 0.19 11.28 -5.89
CA ARG A 126 -0.95 10.51 -6.39
C ARG A 126 -1.15 9.22 -5.61
N LEU A 127 -2.40 8.79 -5.46
CA LEU A 127 -2.76 7.52 -4.84
C LEU A 127 -2.91 6.45 -5.91
N LEU A 128 -2.20 5.33 -5.74
CA LEU A 128 -2.34 4.13 -6.53
C LEU A 128 -3.22 3.15 -5.77
N VAL A 129 -4.30 2.69 -6.39
CA VAL A 129 -5.24 1.71 -5.84
C VAL A 129 -5.08 0.41 -6.60
N TYR A 130 -4.76 -0.65 -5.87
CA TYR A 130 -4.51 -1.98 -6.40
C TYR A 130 -5.49 -2.99 -5.84
N ARG A 131 -5.78 -4.02 -6.64
CA ARG A 131 -6.42 -5.26 -6.22
C ARG A 131 -5.45 -6.42 -6.26
N LYS A 132 -5.72 -7.47 -5.47
CA LYS A 132 -4.97 -8.71 -5.53
C LYS A 132 -5.14 -9.36 -6.91
N PHE A 133 -4.03 -9.81 -7.51
CA PHE A 133 -4.03 -10.55 -8.75
C PHE A 133 -3.61 -11.99 -8.49
N THR A 134 -4.35 -12.94 -9.04
CA THR A 134 -3.97 -14.36 -9.01
C THR A 134 -3.70 -14.80 -10.44
N PRO A 135 -2.45 -15.17 -10.79
CA PRO A 135 -2.14 -15.69 -12.11
C PRO A 135 -2.90 -16.99 -12.35
N LEU A 136 -3.46 -17.16 -13.54
CA LEU A 136 -4.05 -18.43 -13.96
C LEU A 136 -2.89 -19.39 -14.29
N ASN A 137 -2.58 -20.30 -13.38
CA ASN A 137 -1.65 -21.40 -13.65
C ASN A 137 -2.40 -22.47 -14.46
N TYR A 138 -2.08 -22.61 -15.75
CA TYR A 138 -2.51 -23.73 -16.59
C TYR A 138 -1.41 -24.79 -16.67
#